data_AF-A0A381QUN6-F1
#
_entry.id   AF-A0A381QUN6-F1
#
_cell.length_a   1.000
_cell.length_b   1.000
_cell.length_c   1.000
_cell.angle_alpha   90.00
_cell.angle_beta   90.00
_cell.angle_gamma   90.00
#
_symmetry.space_group_name_H-M   'P 1'
#
loop_
_entity.id
_entity.type
_entity.pdbx_description
1 polymer ?
#
loop_
_entity_poly.entity_id
_entity_poly.type
_entity_poly.pdbx_seq_one_letter_code
_entity_poly.pdbx_strand_id
1 'polypeptide(L)'
;MYNIGNSSKIHVVGQLNKNENNEIQGLMNSKNKLSFSFDMIDENGKIESVFYGEPMPPDFLLSEQIVVIGSYNEERFIANEILLKCPSKYTENNIKL
;
A
#
# COMPACT_ATOMS: atom_id res chain seq x y z
N MET A 1 -12.21 20.32 29.84
CA MET A 1 -12.66 19.28 28.89
C MET A 1 -12.19 19.68 27.50
N TYR A 2 -11.17 18.99 26.98
CA TYR A 2 -10.86 18.98 25.55
C TYR A 2 -10.49 17.52 25.24
N ASN A 3 -11.43 16.78 24.65
CA ASN A 3 -11.14 15.44 24.17
C ASN A 3 -10.14 15.60 23.02
N ILE A 4 -8.91 15.14 23.26
CA ILE A 4 -7.93 14.90 22.22
C ILE A 4 -8.52 13.76 21.38
N GLY A 5 -9.26 14.13 20.34
CA GLY A 5 -9.87 13.20 19.41
C GLY A 5 -8.76 12.36 18.80
N ASN A 6 -8.77 11.08 19.13
CA ASN A 6 -7.90 10.08 18.54
C ASN A 6 -8.32 9.95 17.07
N SER A 7 -7.77 10.78 16.17
CA SER A 7 -8.00 10.65 14.73
C SER A 7 -7.46 9.30 14.29
N SER A 8 -8.34 8.31 14.20
CA SER A 8 -7.99 6.98 13.71
C SER A 8 -7.47 7.11 12.28
N LYS A 9 -6.22 6.71 12.06
CA LYS A 9 -5.64 6.64 10.72
C LYS A 9 -6.47 5.68 9.86
N ILE A 10 -6.60 6.01 8.58
CA ILE A 10 -7.27 5.19 7.58
C ILE A 10 -6.35 4.04 7.19
N HIS A 11 -6.90 2.84 7.10
CA HIS A 11 -6.19 1.66 6.64
C HIS A 11 -6.74 1.28 5.27
N VAL A 12 -5.87 1.24 4.25
CA VAL A 12 -6.23 0.80 2.90
C VAL A 12 -5.43 -0.44 2.58
N VAL A 13 -6.13 -1.50 2.17
CA VAL A 13 -5.54 -2.77 1.77
C VAL A 13 -5.63 -2.89 0.26
N GLY A 14 -4.56 -3.36 -0.38
CA GLY A 14 -4.56 -3.55 -1.82
C GLY A 14 -3.29 -4.18 -2.36
N GLN A 15 -3.12 -4.10 -3.67
CA GLN A 15 -1.99 -4.67 -4.40
C GLN A 15 -1.33 -3.61 -5.27
N LEU A 16 -0.04 -3.77 -5.60
CA LEU A 16 0.62 -2.88 -6.55
C LEU A 16 -0.14 -2.84 -7.87
N ASN A 17 -0.35 -1.66 -8.41
CA ASN A 17 -0.94 -1.50 -9.73
C ASN A 17 0.03 -2.07 -10.78
N LYS A 18 -0.33 -3.19 -11.40
CA LYS A 18 0.48 -3.88 -12.40
C LYS A 18 -0.31 -4.04 -13.70
N ASN A 19 0.37 -3.90 -14.83
CA ASN A 19 -0.23 -4.17 -16.14
C ASN A 19 -0.29 -5.67 -16.46
N GLU A 20 -0.81 -6.03 -17.63
CA GLU A 20 -0.92 -7.41 -18.11
C GLU A 20 0.43 -8.16 -18.20
N ASN A 21 1.54 -7.42 -18.31
CA ASN A 21 2.90 -7.97 -18.34
C ASN A 21 3.54 -8.05 -16.94
N ASN A 22 2.77 -7.85 -15.87
CA ASN A 22 3.22 -7.83 -14.48
C ASN A 22 4.21 -6.68 -14.16
N GLU A 23 4.23 -5.62 -14.98
CA GLU A 23 5.05 -4.43 -14.76
C GLU A 23 4.30 -3.43 -13.87
N ILE A 24 4.95 -2.96 -12.81
CA ILE A 24 4.39 -2.00 -11.86
C ILE A 24 4.21 -0.63 -12.54
N GLN A 25 3.02 -0.07 -12.41
CA GLN A 25 2.63 1.25 -12.89
C GLN A 25 2.58 2.24 -11.71
N GLY A 26 2.88 3.51 -11.99
CA GLY A 26 2.74 4.59 -11.00
C GLY A 26 3.82 4.64 -9.92
N LEU A 27 4.88 3.81 -10.00
CA LEU A 27 5.96 3.80 -9.02
C LEU A 27 7.05 4.83 -9.34
N MET A 28 7.34 5.74 -8.40
CA MET A 28 8.35 6.78 -8.54
C MET A 28 9.12 7.01 -7.22
N ASN A 29 10.45 6.96 -7.27
CA ASN A 29 11.31 7.37 -6.15
C ASN A 29 11.63 8.86 -6.23
N SER A 30 11.76 9.52 -5.07
CA SER A 30 12.32 10.87 -5.03
C SER A 30 13.78 10.88 -5.49
N LYS A 31 14.26 12.04 -5.95
CA LYS A 31 15.64 12.21 -6.46
C LYS A 31 16.71 11.76 -5.45
N ASN A 32 16.45 11.94 -4.16
CA ASN A 32 17.35 11.56 -3.06
C ASN A 32 17.04 10.17 -2.45
N LYS A 33 16.04 9.46 -2.97
CA LYS A 33 15.59 8.13 -2.49
C LYS A 33 15.13 8.09 -1.02
N LEU A 34 14.80 9.25 -0.44
CA LEU A 34 14.30 9.36 0.93
C LEU A 34 12.77 9.23 1.03
N SER A 35 12.08 9.17 -0.10
CA SER A 35 10.63 9.00 -0.18
C SER A 35 10.27 8.39 -1.52
N PHE A 36 9.08 7.83 -1.63
CA PHE A 36 8.56 7.34 -2.91
C PHE A 36 7.04 7.48 -2.98
N SER A 37 6.52 7.37 -4.19
CA SER A 37 5.09 7.29 -4.46
C SER A 37 4.79 6.09 -5.33
N PHE A 38 3.62 5.51 -5.16
CA PHE A 38 3.18 4.36 -5.93
C PHE A 38 1.67 4.38 -6.08
N ASP A 39 1.19 3.76 -7.15
CA ASP A 39 -0.22 3.45 -7.31
C ASP A 39 -0.48 2.02 -6.84
N MET A 40 -1.56 1.84 -6.08
CA MET A 40 -2.07 0.55 -5.69
C MET A 40 -3.54 0.43 -6.06
N ILE A 41 -4.00 -0.79 -6.29
CA ILE A 41 -5.41 -1.11 -6.50
C ILE A 41 -5.96 -1.63 -5.18
N ASP A 42 -6.96 -0.96 -4.62
CA ASP A 42 -7.62 -1.37 -3.38
C ASP A 42 -8.53 -2.59 -3.58
N GLU A 43 -9.12 -3.11 -2.50
CA GLU A 43 -10.04 -4.26 -2.55
C GLU A 43 -11.33 -4.00 -3.34
N ASN A 44 -11.66 -2.73 -3.65
CA ASN A 44 -12.80 -2.34 -4.49
C ASN A 44 -12.42 -2.15 -5.96
N GLY A 45 -11.15 -2.35 -6.33
CA GLY A 45 -10.64 -2.13 -7.68
C GLY A 45 -10.33 -0.65 -7.99
N LYS A 46 -10.34 0.23 -6.99
CA LYS A 46 -10.01 1.65 -7.16
C LYS A 46 -8.49 1.85 -7.12
N ILE A 47 -7.98 2.69 -8.01
CA ILE A 47 -6.58 3.13 -7.96
C ILE A 47 -6.41 4.18 -6.86
N GLU A 48 -5.47 3.91 -5.96
CA GLU A 48 -5.06 4.78 -4.87
C GLU A 48 -3.62 5.23 -5.10
N SER A 49 -3.42 6.54 -5.28
CA SER A 49 -2.09 7.14 -5.36
C SER A 49 -1.58 7.43 -3.95
N VAL A 50 -0.49 6.77 -3.57
CA VAL A 50 0.09 6.81 -2.24
C VAL A 50 1.44 7.52 -2.26
N PHE A 51 1.67 8.42 -1.31
CA PHE A 51 2.99 8.94 -0.98
C PHE A 51 3.45 8.37 0.36
N TYR A 52 4.70 7.91 0.42
CA TYR A 52 5.37 7.48 1.63
C TYR A 52 6.65 8.28 1.86
N GLY A 53 6.73 8.89 3.04
CA GLY A 53 7.78 9.85 3.40
C GLY A 53 9.11 9.23 3.82
N GLU A 54 9.29 7.92 3.66
CA GLU A 54 10.53 7.21 3.97
C GLU A 54 11.03 6.41 2.75
N PRO A 55 12.29 5.93 2.76
CA PRO A 55 12.81 5.08 1.71
C PRO A 55 11.94 3.84 1.48
N MET A 56 11.91 3.37 0.22
CA MET A 56 11.22 2.15 -0.14
C MET A 56 11.77 0.95 0.63
N PRO A 57 10.91 0.16 1.32
CA PRO A 57 11.34 -1.09 1.93
C PRO A 57 11.92 -2.05 0.88
N PRO A 58 12.97 -2.82 1.20
CA PRO A 58 13.62 -3.71 0.23
C PRO A 58 12.66 -4.78 -0.32
N ASP A 59 11.73 -5.26 0.51
CA ASP A 59 10.77 -6.31 0.15
C ASP A 59 9.48 -5.76 -0.47
N PHE A 60 9.38 -4.44 -0.68
CA PHE A 60 8.17 -3.79 -1.16
C PHE A 60 7.67 -4.38 -2.49
N LEU A 61 8.58 -4.59 -3.44
CA LEU A 61 8.26 -5.12 -4.77
C LEU A 61 7.90 -6.61 -4.76
N LEU A 62 8.24 -7.32 -3.68
CA LEU A 62 7.98 -8.75 -3.50
C LEU A 62 6.65 -9.01 -2.79
N SER A 63 5.99 -7.96 -2.30
CA SER A 63 4.78 -8.08 -1.51
C SER A 63 3.58 -8.46 -2.38
N GLU A 64 2.79 -9.43 -1.92
CA GLU A 64 1.54 -9.81 -2.58
C GLU A 64 0.41 -8.86 -2.23
N GLN A 65 0.39 -8.39 -0.99
CA GLN A 65 -0.57 -7.42 -0.50
C GLN A 65 0.14 -6.36 0.32
N ILE A 66 -0.33 -5.12 0.20
CA ILE A 66 0.17 -3.95 0.90
C ILE A 66 -0.97 -3.38 1.73
N VAL A 67 -0.68 -3.03 2.98
CA VAL A 67 -1.57 -2.21 3.80
C VAL A 67 -0.91 -0.87 4.01
N VAL A 68 -1.58 0.21 3.62
CA VAL A 68 -1.13 1.58 3.88
C VAL A 68 -1.97 2.20 4.98
N ILE A 69 -1.31 2.83 5.95
CA ILE A 69 -1.96 3.43 7.12
C ILE A 69 -1.63 4.92 7.13
N GLY A 70 -2.65 5.78 7.11
CA GLY A 70 -2.43 7.21 6.94
C GLY A 70 -3.70 8.03 6.81
N SER A 71 -3.65 9.05 5.97
CA SER A 71 -4.74 10.01 5.77
C SER A 71 -4.72 10.57 4.35
N TYR A 72 -5.87 10.96 3.83
CA TYR A 72 -5.93 11.70 2.57
C TYR A 72 -5.54 13.17 2.76
N ASN A 73 -4.73 13.66 1.83
CA ASN A 73 -4.54 15.08 1.59
C ASN A 73 -4.99 15.37 0.16
N GLU A 74 -6.13 16.05 0.03
CA GLU A 74 -6.83 16.25 -1.25
C GLU A 74 -7.09 14.91 -1.94
N GLU A 75 -6.44 14.65 -3.08
CA GLU A 75 -6.62 13.44 -3.89
C GLU A 75 -5.53 12.38 -3.66
N ARG A 76 -4.57 12.62 -2.75
CA ARG A 76 -3.45 11.70 -2.50
C ARG A 76 -3.52 11.12 -1.10
N PHE A 77 -3.28 9.82 -0.99
CA PHE A 77 -3.11 9.17 0.30
C PHE A 77 -1.68 9.39 0.82
N ILE A 78 -1.56 9.99 2.01
CA ILE A 78 -0.29 10.18 2.70
C ILE A 78 -0.12 9.06 3.72
N ALA A 79 0.72 8.08 3.40
CA ALA A 79 1.00 6.95 4.27
C ALA A 79 1.99 7.35 5.36
N ASN A 80 1.63 7.07 6.61
CA ASN A 80 2.54 7.12 7.75
C ASN A 80 3.22 5.79 8.00
N GLU A 81 2.61 4.68 7.57
CA GLU A 81 3.10 3.34 7.77
C GLU A 81 2.67 2.45 6.59
N ILE A 82 3.53 1.49 6.24
CA ILE A 82 3.27 0.47 5.23
C ILE A 82 3.54 -0.89 5.87
N LEU A 83 2.55 -1.78 5.81
CA LEU A 83 2.69 -3.18 6.20
C LEU A 83 2.71 -4.03 4.93
N LEU A 84 3.78 -4.80 4.77
CA LEU A 84 3.98 -5.72 3.66
C LEU A 84 3.50 -7.11 4.07
N LYS A 85 2.65 -7.71 3.25
CA LYS A 85 2.21 -9.10 3.44
C LYS A 85 2.82 -9.98 2.36
N CYS A 86 3.59 -10.95 2.82
CA CYS A 86 4.06 -12.07 2.03
C CYS A 86 2.94 -13.12 1.91
N PRO A 87 2.98 -14.02 0.91
CA PRO A 87 2.08 -15.16 0.85
C PRO A 87 2.15 -15.95 2.14
N SER A 88 1.01 -16.13 2.81
CA SER A 88 0.91 -17.14 3.84
C SER A 88 1.11 -18.51 3.18
N LYS A 89 2.12 -19.27 3.61
CA LYS A 89 2.44 -20.65 3.17
C LYS A 89 1.30 -21.69 3.34
N TYR A 90 0.08 -21.27 3.68
CA TYR A 90 -1.10 -22.10 3.86
C TYR A 90 -2.31 -21.48 3.16
N THR A 91 -2.26 -21.32 1.84
CA THR A 91 -3.52 -21.41 1.07
C THR A 91 -3.98 -22.86 1.18
N GLU A 92 -4.91 -23.11 2.09
CA GLU A 92 -5.61 -24.38 2.21
C GLU A 92 -6.08 -24.81 0.82
N ASN A 93 -5.53 -25.92 0.34
CA ASN A 93 -6.13 -26.69 -0.73
C ASN A 93 -7.57 -26.94 -0.32
N ASN A 94 -8.52 -26.20 -0.91
CA ASN A 94 -9.92 -26.57 -0.95
C ASN A 94 -10.00 -27.86 -1.77
N ILE A 95 -9.62 -28.98 -1.15
CA ILE A 95 -9.98 -30.31 -1.60
C ILE A 95 -11.48 -30.37 -1.34
N LYS A 96 -12.26 -30.07 -2.38
CA LYS A 96 -13.65 -30.52 -2.43
C LYS A 96 -13.61 -32.04 -2.42
N LEU A 97 -14.12 -32.64 -1.34
CA LEU A 97 -14.55 -34.04 -1.34
C LEU A 97 -15.67 -34.24 -2.36
#